data_AF-A0A2U1C308-F1
#
_entry.id   AF-A0A2U1C308-F1
#
_cell.length_a   1.000
_cell.length_b   1.000
_cell.length_c   1.000
_cell.angle_alpha   90.00
_cell.angle_beta   90.00
_cell.angle_gamma   90.00
#
_symmetry.space_group_name_H-M   'P 1'
#
loop_
_entity.id
_entity.type
_entity.pdbx_description
1 polymer ?
#
loop_
_entity_poly.entity_id
_entity_poly.type
_entity_poly.pdbx_seq_one_letter_code
_entity_poly.pdbx_strand_id
1 'polypeptide(L)'
;MLKEVGASGQISLGKKYAGQLFEVQTAPDGTITLMPVKVVPAPLPAQEEPARYAAAAGTADGRLTPERLARRAAAAARSPAEREAARTQWEEDNKEAIEAMNQRMANIGSMARRIHEWRKAKAQQAVAIDGAV
;
A
#
# COMPACT_ATOMS: atom_id res chain seq x y z
N MET A 1 -36.42 25.94 18.67
CA MET A 1 -35.19 26.74 18.91
C MET A 1 -34.67 27.19 17.56
N LEU A 2 -34.41 28.48 17.37
CA LEU A 2 -33.79 28.98 16.14
C LEU A 2 -32.28 28.74 16.20
N LYS A 3 -31.67 28.39 15.07
CA LYS A 3 -30.23 28.20 14.91
C LYS A 3 -29.78 29.09 13.76
N GLU A 4 -28.72 29.84 14.01
CA GLU A 4 -28.10 30.69 13.00
C GLU A 4 -27.12 29.89 12.16
N VAL A 5 -27.01 30.26 10.89
CA VAL A 5 -26.00 29.75 9.96
C VAL A 5 -24.80 30.69 10.05
N GLY A 6 -23.63 30.15 10.38
CA GLY A 6 -22.40 30.94 10.44
C GLY A 6 -21.99 31.46 9.05
N ALA A 7 -21.06 32.42 9.02
CA ALA A 7 -20.57 33.02 7.77
C ALA A 7 -20.01 32.00 6.74
N SER A 8 -19.60 30.81 7.21
CA SER A 8 -19.13 29.70 6.39
C SER A 8 -20.24 28.76 5.88
N GLY A 9 -21.51 29.06 6.16
CA GLY A 9 -22.64 28.17 5.83
C GLY A 9 -22.88 27.03 6.83
N GLN A 10 -22.18 27.03 7.97
CA GLN A 10 -22.28 25.95 8.96
C GLN A 10 -23.43 26.17 9.94
N ILE A 11 -24.17 25.08 10.24
CA ILE A 11 -25.22 25.04 11.26
C ILE A 11 -24.94 23.95 12.30
N SER A 12 -25.07 24.28 13.58
CA SER A 12 -24.84 23.34 14.68
C SER A 12 -26.12 22.63 15.11
N LEU A 13 -26.20 21.31 14.87
CA LEU A 13 -27.33 20.45 15.26
C LEU A 13 -27.23 19.93 16.71
N GLY A 14 -26.09 20.12 17.37
CA GLY A 14 -25.83 19.69 18.74
C GLY A 14 -25.15 18.32 18.86
N LYS A 15 -24.69 17.97 20.07
CA LYS A 15 -23.85 16.79 20.34
C LYS A 15 -24.53 15.45 20.00
N LYS A 16 -25.86 15.40 20.01
CA LYS A 16 -26.65 14.20 19.66
C LYS A 16 -26.38 13.71 18.23
N TYR A 17 -26.02 14.61 17.33
CA TYR A 17 -25.80 14.33 15.91
C TYR A 17 -24.32 14.40 15.52
N ALA A 18 -23.41 14.49 16.49
CA ALA A 18 -21.98 14.56 16.24
C ALA A 18 -21.50 13.27 15.52
N GLY A 19 -20.76 13.44 14.43
CA GLY A 19 -20.21 12.33 13.64
C GLY A 19 -21.22 11.59 12.74
N GLN A 20 -22.49 12.00 12.71
CA GLN A 20 -23.46 11.45 11.77
C GLN A 20 -23.37 12.16 10.41
N LEU A 21 -23.57 11.40 9.34
CA LEU A 21 -23.70 11.93 7.99
C LEU A 21 -25.17 12.12 7.66
N PHE A 22 -25.47 13.17 6.90
CA PHE A 22 -26.82 13.47 6.45
C PHE A 22 -26.82 13.63 4.93
N GLU A 23 -27.83 13.06 4.29
CA GLU A 23 -28.24 13.44 2.95
C GLU A 23 -28.96 14.79 3.04
N VAL A 24 -28.64 15.70 2.11
CA VAL A 24 -29.20 17.04 2.03
C VAL A 24 -30.13 17.10 0.83
N GLN A 25 -31.38 17.46 1.05
CA GLN A 25 -32.36 17.71 -0.01
C GLN A 25 -32.86 19.14 0.11
N THR A 26 -32.88 19.86 -1.02
CA THR A 26 -33.38 21.24 -1.10
C THR A 26 -34.63 21.25 -1.94
N ALA A 27 -35.74 21.69 -1.36
CA ALA A 27 -37.01 21.84 -2.06
C ALA A 27 -37.10 23.22 -2.74
N PRO A 28 -37.99 23.39 -3.76
CA PRO A 28 -38.14 24.66 -4.49
C PRO A 28 -38.60 25.84 -3.63
N ASP A 29 -39.22 25.57 -2.49
CA ASP A 29 -39.64 26.57 -1.49
C ASP A 29 -38.49 27.03 -0.58
N GLY A 30 -37.27 26.52 -0.79
CA GLY A 30 -36.10 26.83 0.02
C GLY A 30 -35.97 25.96 1.28
N THR A 31 -36.88 25.02 1.51
CA THR A 31 -36.79 24.10 2.65
C THR A 31 -35.62 23.12 2.46
N ILE A 32 -34.76 23.01 3.48
CA ILE A 32 -33.67 22.03 3.52
C ILE A 32 -34.04 20.89 4.46
N THR A 33 -34.07 19.66 3.93
CA THR A 33 -34.27 18.44 4.72
C THR A 33 -32.95 17.70 4.88
N LEU A 34 -32.62 17.35 6.14
CA LEU A 34 -31.41 16.60 6.50
C LEU A 34 -31.80 15.21 6.98
N MET A 35 -31.45 14.17 6.22
CA MET A 35 -31.81 12.79 6.54
C MET A 35 -30.57 11.99 6.94
N PRO A 36 -30.51 11.37 8.14
CA PRO A 36 -29.32 10.67 8.59
C PRO A 36 -29.05 9.44 7.72
N VAL A 37 -27.80 9.25 7.30
CA VAL A 37 -27.36 8.14 6.46
C VAL A 37 -26.17 7.43 7.07
N LYS A 38 -26.07 6.13 6.80
CA LYS A 38 -24.89 5.31 7.10
C LYS A 38 -24.23 4.95 5.78
N VAL A 39 -22.96 5.37 5.61
CA VAL A 39 -22.17 4.93 4.47
C VAL A 39 -21.85 3.46 4.64
N VAL A 40 -22.45 2.63 3.80
CA VAL A 40 -22.08 1.24 3.64
C VAL A 40 -21.13 1.19 2.45
N PRO A 41 -19.87 0.72 2.61
CA PRO A 41 -19.01 0.44 1.47
C PRO A 41 -19.77 -0.53 0.57
N ALA A 42 -20.13 -0.08 -0.63
CA ALA A 42 -20.67 -1.00 -1.62
C ALA A 42 -19.58 -2.07 -1.85
N PRO A 43 -19.87 -3.38 -1.69
CA PRO A 43 -19.06 -4.36 -2.36
C PRO A 43 -19.28 -4.06 -3.84
N LEU A 44 -18.35 -3.32 -4.45
CA LEU A 44 -18.17 -3.43 -5.88
C LEU A 44 -18.06 -4.94 -6.11
N PRO A 45 -18.93 -5.58 -6.91
CA PRO A 45 -18.49 -6.77 -7.59
C PRO A 45 -17.37 -6.26 -8.49
N ALA A 46 -16.15 -6.19 -7.95
CA ALA A 46 -14.96 -6.22 -8.74
C ALA A 46 -14.94 -7.64 -9.33
N GLN A 47 -15.83 -7.90 -10.28
CA GLN A 47 -15.44 -8.65 -11.45
C GLN A 47 -14.37 -7.77 -12.09
N GLU A 48 -13.15 -7.89 -11.57
CA GLU A 48 -11.99 -7.57 -12.35
C GLU A 48 -12.08 -8.53 -13.53
N GLU A 49 -12.69 -8.07 -14.64
CA GLU A 49 -12.35 -8.64 -15.92
C GLU A 49 -10.83 -8.57 -15.98
N PRO A 50 -10.12 -9.71 -16.06
CA PRO A 50 -8.67 -9.68 -16.14
C PRO A 50 -8.33 -8.79 -17.33
N ALA A 51 -7.56 -7.73 -17.08
CA ALA A 51 -7.18 -6.78 -18.11
C ALA A 51 -6.62 -7.56 -19.31
N ARG A 52 -7.41 -7.65 -20.38
CA ARG A 52 -6.98 -8.23 -21.65
C ARG A 52 -6.09 -7.19 -22.29
N TYR A 53 -4.81 -7.19 -21.90
CA TYR A 53 -3.79 -6.52 -22.69
C TYR A 53 -3.83 -7.19 -24.05
N ALA A 54 -4.41 -6.51 -25.04
CA ALA A 54 -4.14 -6.83 -26.42
C ALA A 54 -2.62 -6.90 -26.54
N ALA A 55 -2.11 -8.01 -27.06
CA ALA A 55 -0.72 -8.11 -27.47
C ALA A 55 -0.50 -7.18 -28.66
N ALA A 56 -0.60 -5.87 -28.43
CA ALA A 56 -0.07 -4.87 -29.32
C ALA A 56 1.43 -5.08 -29.27
N ALA A 57 1.91 -5.72 -30.33
CA ALA A 57 3.32 -5.90 -30.60
C ALA A 57 4.08 -4.60 -30.34
N GLY A 58 5.14 -4.72 -29.53
CA GLY A 58 6.19 -3.71 -29.46
C GLY A 58 6.12 -2.79 -28.24
N THR A 59 6.77 -3.19 -27.15
CA THR A 59 7.72 -2.29 -26.48
C THR A 59 8.95 -3.09 -26.07
N ALA A 60 10.10 -2.53 -26.46
CA ALA A 60 11.44 -3.03 -26.25
C ALA A 60 11.73 -3.39 -24.78
N ASP A 61 12.77 -4.21 -24.56
CA ASP A 61 13.32 -4.64 -23.26
C ASP A 61 12.69 -5.87 -22.60
N GLY A 62 12.14 -6.81 -23.37
CA GLY A 62 11.97 -8.20 -22.94
C GLY A 62 11.05 -8.45 -21.73
N ARG A 63 10.30 -7.45 -21.27
CA ARG A 63 9.53 -7.56 -20.01
C ARG A 63 8.26 -8.41 -20.16
N LEU A 64 7.67 -8.55 -21.35
CA LEU A 64 6.41 -9.27 -21.54
C LEU A 64 6.37 -10.09 -22.86
N THR A 65 7.16 -11.15 -22.95
CA THR A 65 6.97 -12.18 -24.00
C THR A 65 5.64 -12.92 -23.78
N PRO A 66 4.96 -13.43 -24.82
CA PRO A 66 3.74 -14.24 -24.68
C PRO A 66 3.88 -15.42 -23.70
N GLU A 67 5.03 -16.08 -23.68
CA GLU A 67 5.30 -17.20 -22.76
C GLU A 67 5.32 -16.76 -21.28
N ARG A 68 5.96 -15.63 -20.98
CA ARG A 68 5.97 -15.05 -19.62
C ARG A 68 4.57 -14.62 -19.18
N LEU A 69 3.77 -14.08 -20.09
CA LEU A 69 2.37 -13.75 -19.85
C LEU A 69 1.54 -15.00 -19.54
N ALA A 70 1.67 -16.04 -20.35
CA ALA A 70 1.00 -17.33 -20.15
C ALA A 70 1.41 -17.96 -18.80
N ARG A 71 2.71 -17.95 -18.47
CA ARG A 71 3.23 -18.46 -17.19
C ARG A 71 2.66 -17.68 -15.99
N ARG A 72 2.52 -16.36 -16.11
CA ARG A 72 1.92 -15.51 -15.07
C ARG A 72 0.43 -15.78 -14.91
N ALA A 73 -0.31 -15.92 -16.01
CA ALA A 73 -1.72 -16.26 -15.99
C ALA A 73 -1.97 -17.64 -15.35
N ALA A 74 -1.17 -18.64 -15.72
CA ALA A 74 -1.23 -19.97 -15.12
C ALA A 74 -0.92 -19.96 -13.62
N ALA A 75 0.07 -19.16 -13.18
CA ALA A 75 0.37 -18.99 -11.76
C ALA A 75 -0.78 -18.30 -10.98
N ALA A 76 -1.42 -17.30 -11.59
CA ALA A 76 -2.57 -16.61 -11.00
C ALA A 76 -3.80 -17.52 -10.88
N ALA A 77 -4.01 -18.43 -11.82
CA ALA A 77 -5.15 -19.36 -11.82
C ALA A 77 -5.04 -20.49 -10.78
N ARG A 78 -3.89 -20.68 -10.12
CA ARG A 78 -3.70 -21.74 -9.10
C ARG A 78 -4.68 -21.59 -7.95
N SER A 79 -5.22 -22.72 -7.50
CA SER A 79 -6.01 -22.84 -6.27
C SER A 79 -5.18 -22.50 -5.02
N PRO A 80 -5.82 -22.17 -3.89
CA PRO A 80 -5.12 -21.91 -2.64
C PRO A 80 -4.18 -23.07 -2.21
N ALA A 81 -4.64 -24.31 -2.34
CA ALA A 81 -3.84 -25.50 -1.99
C ALA A 81 -2.60 -25.65 -2.89
N GLU A 82 -2.74 -25.42 -4.20
CA GLU A 82 -1.61 -25.47 -5.14
C GLU A 82 -0.61 -24.33 -4.88
N ARG A 83 -1.08 -23.16 -4.46
CA ARG A 83 -0.21 -22.04 -4.08
C ARG A 83 0.58 -22.36 -2.82
N GLU A 84 -0.06 -22.97 -1.82
CA GLU A 84 0.59 -23.39 -0.59
C GLU A 84 1.64 -24.47 -0.82
N ALA A 85 1.30 -25.52 -1.59
CA ALA A 85 2.25 -26.56 -1.96
C ALA A 85 3.46 -25.99 -2.74
N ALA A 86 3.22 -25.07 -3.68
CA ALA A 86 4.29 -24.42 -4.43
C ALA A 86 5.18 -23.54 -3.53
N ARG A 87 4.62 -22.89 -2.51
CA ARG A 87 5.38 -22.11 -1.52
C ARG A 87 6.29 -23.03 -0.71
N THR A 88 5.75 -24.12 -0.16
CA THR A 88 6.52 -25.08 0.64
C THR A 88 7.64 -25.70 -0.19
N GLN A 89 7.37 -26.13 -1.42
CA GLN A 89 8.42 -26.67 -2.29
C GLN A 89 9.53 -25.64 -2.55
N TRP A 90 9.16 -24.39 -2.85
CA TRP A 90 10.16 -23.34 -3.09
C TRP A 90 10.98 -23.04 -1.84
N GLU A 91 10.36 -23.01 -0.65
CA GLU A 91 11.06 -22.80 0.62
C GLU A 91 12.08 -23.92 0.88
N GLU A 92 11.72 -25.18 0.65
CA GLU A 92 12.64 -26.31 0.76
C GLU A 92 13.79 -26.22 -0.25
N ASP A 93 13.48 -25.94 -1.52
CA ASP A 93 14.48 -25.79 -2.58
C ASP A 93 15.45 -24.63 -2.34
N ASN A 94 15.05 -23.60 -1.56
CA ASN A 94 15.82 -22.38 -1.33
C ASN A 94 16.32 -22.25 0.11
N LYS A 95 16.23 -23.31 0.92
CA LYS A 95 16.54 -23.30 2.34
C LYS A 95 17.95 -22.78 2.63
N GLU A 96 18.95 -23.31 1.93
CA GLU A 96 20.35 -22.88 2.10
C GLU A 96 20.56 -21.40 1.75
N ALA A 97 19.90 -20.91 0.71
CA ALA A 97 19.98 -19.50 0.30
C ALA A 97 19.31 -18.57 1.32
N ILE A 98 18.19 -19.00 1.91
CA ILE A 98 17.49 -18.28 2.99
C ILE A 98 18.41 -18.21 4.22
N GLU A 99 19.02 -19.33 4.61
CA GLU A 99 19.95 -19.38 5.74
C GLU A 99 21.17 -18.48 5.51
N ALA A 100 21.79 -18.54 4.33
CA ALA A 100 22.91 -17.67 3.98
C ALA A 100 22.53 -16.18 4.02
N MET A 101 21.33 -15.82 3.55
CA MET A 101 20.83 -14.46 3.65
C MET A 101 20.60 -14.05 5.10
N ASN A 102 20.01 -14.92 5.92
CA ASN A 102 19.78 -14.64 7.34
C ASN A 102 21.09 -14.42 8.09
N GLN A 103 22.10 -15.26 7.86
CA GLN A 103 23.45 -15.08 8.41
C GLN A 103 24.07 -13.75 7.96
N ARG A 104 23.95 -13.43 6.67
CA ARG A 104 24.43 -12.15 6.13
C ARG A 104 23.73 -10.97 6.80
N MET A 105 22.42 -11.03 6.99
CA MET A 105 21.66 -9.96 7.64
C MET A 105 22.01 -9.80 9.13
N ALA A 106 22.28 -10.90 9.83
CA ALA A 106 22.78 -10.87 11.20
C ALA A 106 24.17 -10.20 11.29
N ASN A 107 25.07 -10.55 10.37
CA ASN A 107 26.43 -9.99 10.33
C ASN A 107 26.45 -8.50 9.96
N ILE A 108 25.62 -8.09 8.99
CA ILE A 108 25.53 -6.70 8.51
C ILE A 108 24.82 -5.80 9.53
N GLY A 109 23.88 -6.37 10.30
CA GLY A 109 23.06 -5.65 11.27
C GLY A 109 22.09 -4.65 10.62
N SER A 110 21.42 -3.85 11.45
CA SER A 110 20.44 -2.87 10.98
C SER A 110 21.11 -1.76 10.14
N MET A 111 20.34 -1.18 9.21
CA MET A 111 20.81 -0.03 8.42
C MET A 111 21.24 1.14 9.33
N ALA A 112 20.50 1.39 10.41
CA ALA A 112 20.82 2.44 11.38
C ALA A 112 22.20 2.22 12.03
N ARG A 113 22.52 0.97 12.42
CA ARG A 113 23.82 0.63 12.99
C ARG A 113 24.96 0.87 12.00
N ARG A 114 24.75 0.49 10.72
CA ARG A 114 25.73 0.75 9.65
C ARG A 114 25.99 2.23 9.41
N ILE A 115 24.93 3.05 9.41
CA ILE A 115 25.06 4.50 9.28
C ILE A 115 25.82 5.09 10.46
N HIS A 116 25.56 4.61 11.69
CA HIS A 116 26.26 5.05 12.88
C HIS A 116 27.76 4.75 12.83
N GLU A 117 28.14 3.51 12.54
CA GLU A 117 29.55 3.11 12.42
C GLU A 117 30.27 3.87 11.30
N TRP A 118 29.60 4.09 10.17
CA TRP A 118 30.14 4.90 9.07
C TRP A 118 30.41 6.35 9.51
N ARG A 119 29.46 6.98 10.23
CA ARG A 119 29.65 8.34 10.76
C ARG A 119 30.78 8.41 11.77
N LYS A 120 30.90 7.41 12.64
CA LYS A 120 31.98 7.30 13.62
C LYS A 120 33.34 7.17 12.95
N ALA A 121 33.47 6.30 11.94
CA ALA A 121 34.69 6.14 11.16
C ALA A 121 35.08 7.43 10.43
N LYS A 122 34.10 8.17 9.88
CA LYS A 122 34.35 9.47 9.24
C LYS A 122 34.81 10.53 10.23
N ALA A 123 34.23 10.59 11.42
CA ALA A 123 34.68 11.49 12.49
C ALA A 123 36.11 11.16 12.95
N GLN A 124 36.43 9.87 13.12
CA GLN A 124 37.79 9.42 13.48
C GLN A 124 38.82 9.75 12.39
N GLN A 125 38.44 9.60 11.12
CA GLN A 125 39.28 9.97 9.98
C GLN A 125 39.56 11.48 9.94
N ALA A 126 38.57 12.32 10.24
CA ALA A 126 38.76 13.77 10.32
C ALA A 126 39.71 14.16 11.46
N VAL A 127 39.54 13.57 12.65
CA VAL A 127 40.43 13.82 13.80
C VAL A 127 41.87 13.37 13.52
N ALA A 128 42.06 12.26 12.82
CA ALA A 128 43.40 11.78 12.44
C ALA A 128 44.10 12.69 11.41
N ILE A 129 43.33 13.40 10.58
CA ILE A 129 43.86 14.36 9.60
C ILE A 129 44.20 15.69 10.29
N ASP A 130 43.33 16.18 11.18
CA ASP A 130 43.54 17.45 11.89
C ASP A 130 44.61 17.36 13.00
N GLY A 131 44.81 16.18 13.60
CA GLY A 131 45.84 15.94 14.62
C GLY A 131 47.24 15.63 14.06
N ALA A 132 47.42 15.63 12.74
CA ALA A 132 48.70 15.40 12.06
C ALA A 132 49.43 16.70 11.66
N VAL A 133 48.99 17.85 12.19
CA VAL A 133 49.62 19.18 12.03
C VAL A 133 50.35 19.58 13.30
#